data_AF-A0A7W6AJ03-F1
#
_entry.id   AF-A0A7W6AJ03-F1
#
_cell.length_a   1.000
_cell.length_b   1.000
_cell.length_c   1.000
_cell.angle_alpha   90.00
_cell.angle_beta   90.00
_cell.angle_gamma   90.00
#
_symmetry.space_group_name_H-M   'P 1'
#
loop_
_entity.id
_entity.type
_entity.pdbx_description
1 polymer ?
#
loop_
_entity_poly.entity_id
_entity_poly.type
_entity_poly.pdbx_seq_one_letter_code
_entity_poly.pdbx_strand_id
1 'polypeptide(L)' 'MRADLAAAFFDCRDTTELTRRITAGDAPAPTAMRGTGSTREPIWALEACRQFITRRHDIAERESSVESVADLI' A
#
# COMPACT_ATOMS: atom_id res chain seq x y z
N MET A 1 4.56 8.50 8.58
CA MET A 1 4.91 7.19 9.15
C MET A 1 6.27 6.77 8.63
N ARG A 2 7.13 6.22 9.49
CA ARG A 2 8.41 5.61 9.09
C ARG A 2 8.18 4.23 8.48
N ALA A 3 9.21 3.65 7.88
CA ALA A 3 9.13 2.34 7.22
C ALA A 3 8.58 1.22 8.12
N ASP A 4 8.98 1.16 9.39
CA ASP A 4 8.52 0.13 10.34
C ASP A 4 7.01 0.21 10.61
N LEU A 5 6.50 1.43 10.78
CA LEU A 5 5.07 1.69 10.96
C LEU A 5 4.27 1.38 9.70
N ALA A 6 4.82 1.72 8.53
CA ALA A 6 4.19 1.37 7.26
C ALA A 6 4.15 -0.16 7.07
N ALA A 7 5.22 -0.87 7.41
CA ALA A 7 5.27 -2.33 7.35
C ALA A 7 4.20 -2.95 8.25
N ALA A 8 4.10 -2.52 9.51
CA ALA A 8 3.05 -2.99 10.42
C ALA A 8 1.63 -2.64 9.92
N PHE A 9 1.44 -1.46 9.33
CA PHE A 9 0.14 -1.03 8.79
C PHE A 9 -0.34 -1.90 7.62
N PHE A 10 0.59 -2.40 6.79
CA PHE A 10 0.31 -3.31 5.67
C PHE A 10 0.48 -4.79 6.05
N ASP A 11 0.49 -5.12 7.34
CA ASP A 11 0.69 -6.49 7.84
C ASP A 11 1.91 -7.17 7.19
N CYS A 12 3.01 -6.43 7.08
CA CYS A 12 4.29 -6.92 6.60
C CYS A 12 5.16 -7.31 7.80
N ARG A 13 5.84 -8.45 7.69
CA ARG A 13 6.75 -8.93 8.74
C ARG A 13 7.94 -7.98 8.96
N ASP A 14 8.45 -7.40 7.87
CA ASP A 14 9.65 -6.57 7.84
C ASP A 14 9.57 -5.48 6.76
N THR A 15 10.44 -4.48 6.83
CA THR A 15 10.54 -3.40 5.83
C THR A 15 11.01 -3.89 4.45
N THR A 16 11.73 -5.02 4.39
CA THR A 16 12.08 -5.68 3.14
C THR A 16 10.85 -6.26 2.44
N GLU A 17 9.95 -6.88 3.21
CA GLU A 17 8.68 -7.40 2.66
C GLU A 17 7.78 -6.26 2.18
N LEU A 18 7.74 -5.15 2.93
CA LEU A 18 7.07 -3.93 2.48
C LEU A 18 7.64 -3.46 1.13
N THR A 19 8.97 -3.45 0.97
CA THR A 19 9.62 -3.05 -0.30
C THR A 19 9.21 -3.98 -1.44
N ARG A 20 9.14 -5.29 -1.19
CA ARG A 20 8.69 -6.28 -2.17
C ARG A 20 7.23 -6.06 -2.56
N ARG A 21 6.35 -5.80 -1.59
CA ARG A 21 4.94 -5.44 -1.84
C ARG A 21 4.80 -4.15 -2.63
N ILE A 22 5.64 -3.15 -2.38
CA ILE A 22 5.67 -1.92 -3.19
C ILE A 22 6.02 -2.25 -4.65
N THR A 23 7.04 -3.07 -4.88
CA THR A 23 7.41 -3.50 -6.24
C THR A 23 6.31 -4.33 -6.91
N ALA A 24 5.59 -5.15 -6.15
CA ALA A 24 4.44 -5.91 -6.64
C ALA A 24 3.18 -5.04 -6.88
N GLY A 25 3.19 -3.76 -6.48
CA GLY A 25 2.03 -2.89 -6.55
C GLY A 25 0.96 -3.21 -5.49
N ASP A 26 1.32 -3.95 -4.44
CA ASP A 26 0.46 -4.34 -3.32
C ASP A 26 0.52 -3.33 -2.16
N ALA A 27 1.54 -2.46 -2.15
CA ALA A 27 1.68 -1.37 -1.20
C ALA A 27 2.08 -0.05 -1.91
N PRO A 28 1.74 1.12 -1.34
CA PRO A 28 2.08 2.40 -1.94
C PRO A 28 3.57 2.75 -1.74
N ALA A 29 4.13 3.43 -2.73
CA ALA A 29 5.46 4.04 -2.64
C ALA A 29 5.51 5.10 -1.51
N PRO A 30 6.70 5.37 -0.94
CA PRO A 30 6.86 6.41 0.07
C PRO A 30 6.45 7.78 -0.49
N THR A 31 5.61 8.49 0.26
CA THR A 31 5.08 9.81 -0.13
C THR A 31 6.13 10.91 -0.08
N ALA A 32 7.13 10.77 0.77
CA ALA A 32 8.19 11.74 0.94
C ALA A 32 9.45 11.08 1.48
N MET A 33 10.55 11.82 1.39
CA MET A 33 11.81 11.46 2.03
C MET A 33 12.10 12.54 3.08
N ARG A 34 12.34 12.16 4.33
CA ARG A 34 12.71 13.08 5.42
C ARG A 34 14.19 12.94 5.73
N GLY A 35 14.86 14.07 5.97
CA GLY A 35 16.29 14.12 6.22
C GLY A 35 17.09 14.52 4.98
N THR A 36 18.40 14.68 5.18
CA THR A 36 19.33 15.23 4.17
C THR A 36 20.54 14.32 4.06
N GLY A 37 20.96 14.01 2.83
CA GLY A 37 22.12 13.15 2.58
C GLY A 37 21.87 11.70 3.04
N SER A 38 22.81 11.13 3.79
CA SER A 38 22.77 9.72 4.21
C SER A 38 21.73 9.39 5.28
N THR A 39 21.05 10.39 5.85
CA THR A 39 19.97 10.20 6.84
C THR A 39 18.58 10.30 6.21
N ARG A 40 18.49 10.12 4.89
CA ARG A 40 17.22 10.17 4.16
C ARG A 40 16.37 8.95 4.50
N GLU A 41 15.29 9.19 5.23
CA GLU A 41 14.32 8.17 5.62
C GLU A 41 13.06 8.28 4.77
N PRO A 42 12.55 7.18 4.21
CA PRO A 42 11.27 7.19 3.52
C PRO A 42 10.12 7.38 4.52
N ILE A 43 9.16 8.22 4.14
CA ILE A 43 7.99 8.57 4.93
C ILE A 43 6.72 8.30 4.13
N TRP A 44 5.77 7.65 4.78
CA TRP A 44 4.42 7.42 4.28
C TRP A 44 3.41 8.31 5.01
N ALA A 45 2.65 9.11 4.26
CA ALA A 45 1.50 9.81 4.79
C ALA A 45 0.37 8.82 5.05
N LEU A 46 -0.24 8.87 6.23
CA LEU A 46 -1.35 7.99 6.60
C LEU A 46 -2.52 8.14 5.62
N GLU A 47 -2.81 9.37 5.18
CA GLU A 47 -3.85 9.65 4.20
C GLU A 47 -3.59 8.96 2.85
N ALA A 48 -2.34 8.96 2.38
CA ALA A 48 -1.99 8.27 1.14
C ALA A 48 -2.12 6.74 1.27
N CYS A 49 -1.71 6.17 2.41
CA CYS A 49 -1.91 4.75 2.69
C CYS A 49 -3.40 4.39 2.74
N ARG A 50 -4.21 5.21 3.42
CA ARG A 50 -5.66 5.03 3.50
C ARG A 50 -6.31 5.13 2.13
N GLN A 51 -5.95 6.14 1.33
CA GLN A 51 -6.47 6.31 -0.03
C GLN A 51 -6.09 5.13 -0.93
N PHE A 52 -4.89 4.57 -0.77
CA PHE A 52 -4.47 3.38 -1.52
C PHE A 52 -5.33 2.16 -1.19
N ILE A 53 -5.56 1.89 0.10
CA ILE A 53 -6.43 0.80 0.56
C ILE A 53 -7.86 1.04 0.07
N THR A 54 -8.41 2.24 0.24
CA THR A 54 -9.76 2.58 -0.22
C THR A 54 -9.90 2.38 -1.72
N ARG A 55 -8.93 2.83 -2.53
CA ARG A 55 -8.95 2.66 -3.98
C ARG A 55 -8.85 1.19 -4.39
N ARG A 56 -8.02 0.41 -3.71
CA ARG A 56 -7.85 -1.01 -4.00
C ARG A 56 -9.07 -1.84 -3.58
N HIS A 57 -9.68 -1.51 -2.45
CA HIS A 57 -10.96 -2.10 -2.04
C HIS A 57 -12.08 -1.70 -3.00
N ASP A 58 -12.15 -0.45 -3.46
CA ASP A 58 -13.14 -0.03 -4.45
C ASP A 58 -12.98 -0.81 -5.77
N ILE A 59 -11.74 -1.07 -6.21
CA ILE A 59 -11.47 -1.92 -7.38
C ILE A 59 -11.84 -3.38 -7.10
N ALA A 60 -11.49 -3.93 -5.93
CA ALA A 60 -11.80 -5.31 -5.56
C ALA A 60 -13.31 -5.57 -5.41
N GLU A 61 -14.07 -4.61 -4.87
CA GLU A 61 -15.54 -4.66 -4.78
C GLU A 61 -16.16 -4.62 -6.19
N ARG A 62 -15.56 -3.85 -7.10
CA ARG A 62 -16.01 -3.72 -8.48
C ARG A 62 -15.67 -4.95 -9.33
N GLU A 63 -14.56 -5.64 -9.05
CA GLU A 63 -14.22 -6.93 -9.64
C GLU A 63 -15.07 -8.09 -9.08
N SER A 64 -15.31 -8.11 -7.77
CA SER A 64 -16.28 -9.03 -7.14
C SER A 64 -17.68 -8.87 -7.74
N SER A 65 -18.07 -7.63 -8.06
CA SER A 65 -19.36 -7.36 -8.70
C SER A 65 -19.42 -7.78 -10.17
N VAL A 66 -18.31 -7.86 -10.93
CA VAL A 66 -18.33 -8.41 -12.31
C VAL A 66 -18.23 -9.93 -12.36
N GLU A 67 -17.57 -10.57 -11.39
CA GLU A 67 -17.61 -12.03 -11.24
C GLU A 67 -19.01 -12.51 -10.84
N SER A 68 -19.74 -11.76 -10.00
CA SER A 68 -21.09 -12.15 -9.56
C SER A 68 -22.18 -12.03 -10.66
N VAL A 69 -21.97 -11.28 -11.75
CA VAL A 69 -22.93 -11.23 -12.89
C VAL A 69 -22.61 -12.25 -13.97
N ALA A 70 -21.38 -12.79 -14.00
CA ALA A 70 -20.96 -13.78 -14.99
C ALA A 70 -21.48 -15.20 -14.67
N ASP A 71 -21.90 -15.47 -13.43
CA ASP A 71 -22.46 -16.76 -12.99
C ASP A 71 -23.99 -16.89 -13.22
N LEU A 72 -24.63 -15.89 -13.85
CA LEU A 72 -26.09 -15.82 -13.99
C LEU A 72 -26.63 -15.91 -15.43
N ILE A 73 -25.81 -16.37 -16.40
CA ILE A 73 -26.18 -16.51 -17.82
C ILE A 73 -26.06 -17.97 -18.27
#